data_AF-R1B4H9-F1
#
_entry.id   AF-R1B4H9-F1
#
_cell.length_a   1.000
_cell.length_b   1.000
_cell.length_c   1.000
_cell.angle_alpha   90.00
_cell.angle_beta   90.00
_cell.angle_gamma   90.00
#
_symmetry.space_group_name_H-M   'P 1'
#
loop_
_entity.id
_entity.type
_entity.pdbx_description
1 polymer ?
#
loop_
_entity_poly.entity_id
_entity_poly.type
_entity_poly.pdbx_seq_one_letter_code
_entity_poly.pdbx_strand_id
1 'polypeptide(L)'
;ADDAAWLDCLVVTAPEPLGVEDAEDDLKRELAFYNQALGAVKVAQARMDRLGVPYRRPDDYFAEMSKSDKHMERVKRKIIGEQQAIAGAEQRRKQRTAKKFGKAVQVAKTQERAQQRKREIASVTSARKK
;
A
#
# COMPACT_ATOMS: atom_id res chain seq x y z
N ALA A 1 33.80 13.84 -17.09
CA ALA A 1 34.31 12.99 -18.18
C ALA A 1 33.66 11.62 -18.12
N ASP A 2 33.75 10.90 -16.99
CA ASP A 2 33.15 9.56 -16.83
C ASP A 2 31.61 9.56 -16.96
N ASP A 3 30.91 10.47 -16.27
CA ASP A 3 29.44 10.57 -16.35
C ASP A 3 28.94 10.92 -17.78
N ALA A 4 29.72 11.68 -18.55
CA ALA A 4 29.38 12.03 -19.94
C ALA A 4 29.57 10.83 -20.89
N ALA A 5 30.63 10.04 -20.70
CA ALA A 5 30.82 8.79 -21.46
C ALA A 5 29.78 7.72 -21.10
N TRP A 6 29.31 7.71 -19.84
CA TRP A 6 28.25 6.81 -19.40
C TRP A 6 26.91 7.04 -20.11
N LEU A 7 26.59 8.27 -20.53
CA LEU A 7 25.35 8.59 -21.25
C LEU A 7 25.20 7.82 -22.55
N ASP A 8 26.30 7.43 -23.20
CA ASP A 8 26.26 6.68 -24.46
C ASP A 8 25.83 5.22 -24.26
N CYS A 9 26.00 4.67 -23.05
CA CYS A 9 25.68 3.27 -22.75
C CYS A 9 24.47 3.12 -21.82
N LEU A 10 24.26 4.04 -20.88
CA LEU A 10 23.19 3.99 -19.86
C LEU A 10 23.17 2.69 -19.03
N VAL A 11 24.32 2.02 -18.92
CA VAL A 11 24.47 0.76 -18.17
C VAL A 11 24.91 1.04 -16.74
N VAL A 12 24.21 0.44 -15.77
CA VAL A 12 24.63 0.42 -14.37
C VAL A 12 24.78 -1.04 -13.93
N THR A 13 26.00 -1.42 -13.57
CA THR A 13 26.30 -2.74 -13.02
C THR A 13 26.09 -2.72 -11.51
N ALA A 14 25.37 -3.70 -10.97
CA ALA A 14 25.23 -3.85 -9.53
C ALA A 14 26.59 -4.21 -8.91
N PRO A 15 26.98 -3.59 -7.79
CA PRO A 15 28.29 -3.82 -7.18
C PRO A 15 28.40 -5.21 -6.54
N GLU A 16 27.28 -5.74 -6.06
CA GLU A 16 27.20 -7.04 -5.41
C GLU A 16 26.34 -8.00 -6.25
N PRO A 17 26.69 -9.30 -6.24
CA PRO A 17 25.84 -10.31 -6.86
C PRO A 17 24.50 -10.42 -6.13
N LEU A 18 23.51 -10.96 -6.82
CA LEU A 18 22.17 -11.14 -6.26
C LEU A 18 22.19 -12.15 -5.10
N GLY A 19 21.86 -11.69 -3.90
CA GLY A 19 21.74 -12.54 -2.71
C GLY A 19 20.39 -13.23 -2.62
N VAL A 20 20.22 -14.37 -3.29
CA VAL A 20 19.04 -15.24 -3.16
C VAL A 20 19.50 -16.58 -2.58
N GLU A 21 19.02 -16.91 -1.37
CA GLU A 21 19.39 -18.14 -0.66
C GLU A 21 18.75 -19.40 -1.29
N ASP A 22 17.49 -19.29 -1.69
CA ASP A 22 16.72 -20.36 -2.34
C ASP A 22 16.17 -19.86 -3.67
N ALA A 23 16.63 -20.46 -4.76
CA ALA A 23 16.22 -20.10 -6.11
C ALA A 23 14.76 -20.46 -6.41
N GLU A 24 14.16 -21.41 -5.67
CA GLU A 24 12.77 -21.84 -5.86
C GLU A 24 11.77 -20.96 -5.10
N ASP A 25 12.24 -20.14 -4.14
CA ASP A 25 11.41 -19.13 -3.47
C ASP A 25 11.22 -17.90 -4.38
N ASP A 26 10.22 -18.00 -5.25
CA ASP A 26 9.90 -16.97 -6.24
C ASP A 26 9.65 -15.59 -5.60
N LEU A 27 8.99 -15.53 -4.44
CA LEU A 27 8.68 -14.25 -3.79
C LEU A 27 9.95 -13.51 -3.35
N LYS A 28 10.88 -14.24 -2.72
CA LYS A 28 12.16 -13.64 -2.31
C LYS A 28 13.03 -13.30 -3.51
N ARG A 29 13.03 -14.16 -4.54
CA ARG A 29 13.77 -13.94 -5.77
C ARG A 29 13.29 -12.68 -6.51
N GLU A 30 11.98 -12.53 -6.69
CA GLU A 30 11.38 -11.34 -7.31
C GLU A 30 11.66 -10.06 -6.50
N LEU A 31 11.61 -10.14 -5.17
CA LEU A 31 11.98 -9.01 -4.31
C LEU A 31 13.46 -8.62 -4.46
N ALA A 32 14.35 -9.61 -4.59
CA ALA A 32 15.76 -9.37 -4.80
C ALA A 32 16.01 -8.70 -6.17
N PHE A 33 15.39 -9.20 -7.25
CA PHE A 33 15.45 -8.57 -8.58
C PHE A 33 14.93 -7.13 -8.55
N TYR A 34 13.79 -6.90 -7.88
CA TYR A 34 13.21 -5.57 -7.73
C TYR A 34 14.18 -4.61 -7.03
N ASN A 35 14.79 -5.03 -5.92
CA ASN A 35 15.73 -4.21 -5.17
C ASN A 35 17.00 -3.89 -5.97
N GLN A 36 17.53 -4.85 -6.73
CA GLN A 36 18.68 -4.63 -7.61
C GLN A 36 18.35 -3.60 -8.71
N ALA A 37 17.20 -3.74 -9.37
CA ALA A 37 16.74 -2.81 -10.39
C ALA A 37 16.52 -1.40 -9.81
N LEU A 38 15.88 -1.29 -8.64
CA LEU A 38 15.65 -0.03 -7.96
C LEU A 38 16.97 0.65 -7.55
N GLY A 39 17.95 -0.12 -7.08
CA GLY A 39 19.30 0.38 -6.77
C GLY A 39 19.99 0.97 -8.01
N ALA A 40 19.97 0.25 -9.13
CA ALA A 40 20.55 0.71 -10.40
C ALA A 40 19.87 2.00 -10.91
N VAL A 41 18.54 2.08 -10.83
CA VAL A 41 17.79 3.29 -11.22
C VAL A 41 18.18 4.50 -10.37
N LYS A 42 18.35 4.34 -9.05
CA LYS A 42 18.77 5.45 -8.18
C LYS A 42 20.17 5.96 -8.54
N VAL A 43 21.09 5.07 -8.86
CA VAL A 43 22.44 5.44 -9.32
C VAL A 43 22.36 6.21 -10.64
N ALA A 44 21.58 5.70 -11.60
CA ALA A 44 21.37 6.37 -12.89
C ALA A 44 20.73 7.77 -12.72
N GLN A 45 19.70 7.90 -11.87
CA GLN A 45 19.07 9.18 -11.56
C GLN A 45 20.06 10.19 -11.00
N ALA A 46 20.90 9.79 -10.03
CA ALA A 46 21.91 10.67 -9.47
C ALA A 46 22.95 11.13 -10.50
N ARG A 47 23.31 10.28 -11.48
CA ARG A 47 24.18 10.66 -12.61
C ARG A 47 23.47 11.64 -13.55
N MET A 48 22.20 11.38 -13.90
CA MET A 48 21.39 12.26 -14.75
C MET A 48 21.21 13.65 -14.14
N ASP A 49 20.95 13.72 -12.83
CA ASP A 49 20.80 14.99 -12.10
C ASP A 49 22.10 15.82 -12.15
N ARG A 50 23.28 15.19 -12.02
CA ARG A 50 24.58 15.87 -12.14
C ARG A 50 24.85 16.42 -13.54
N LEU A 51 24.38 15.72 -14.57
CA LEU A 51 24.53 16.11 -15.97
C LEU A 51 23.44 17.09 -16.42
N GLY A 52 22.42 17.33 -15.58
CA GLY A 52 21.29 18.19 -15.93
C GLY A 52 20.39 17.60 -17.02
N VAL A 53 20.38 16.27 -17.18
CA VAL A 53 19.60 15.58 -18.22
C VAL A 53 18.22 15.20 -17.67
N PRO A 54 17.10 15.65 -18.28
CA PRO A 54 15.77 15.27 -17.84
C PRO A 54 15.47 13.81 -18.18
N TYR A 55 15.01 13.04 -17.18
CA TYR A 55 14.68 11.62 -17.34
C TYR A 55 13.20 11.29 -17.07
N ARG A 56 12.41 12.24 -16.54
CA ARG A 56 10.98 12.02 -16.29
C ARG A 56 10.19 12.30 -17.56
N ARG A 57 9.28 11.39 -17.91
CA ARG A 57 8.30 11.63 -18.98
C ARG A 57 7.36 12.76 -18.53
N PRO A 58 7.24 13.87 -19.29
CA PRO A 58 6.24 14.88 -19.04
C PRO A 58 4.82 14.31 -19.20
N ASP A 59 3.87 14.79 -18.39
CA ASP A 59 2.48 14.31 -18.46
C ASP A 59 1.75 14.73 -19.75
N ASP A 60 2.23 15.80 -20.41
CA ASP A 60 1.69 16.36 -21.65
C ASP A 60 2.41 15.85 -22.92
N TYR A 61 3.24 14.82 -22.79
CA TYR A 61 3.92 14.19 -23.93
C TYR A 61 3.22 12.88 -24.32
N PHE A 62 2.29 12.97 -25.27
CA PHE A 62 1.54 11.83 -25.81
C PHE A 62 2.28 11.19 -26.98
N ALA A 63 3.05 10.15 -26.69
CA ALA A 63 3.70 9.29 -27.69
C ALA A 63 3.16 7.86 -27.60
N GLU A 64 3.44 7.04 -28.62
CA GLU A 64 3.06 5.63 -28.62
C GLU A 64 3.72 4.90 -27.44
N MET A 65 2.90 4.25 -26.62
CA MET A 65 3.32 3.44 -25.49
C MET A 65 3.40 1.97 -25.89
N SER A 66 4.25 1.18 -25.21
CA SER A 66 4.43 -0.25 -25.51
C SER A 66 3.15 -1.11 -25.38
N LYS A 67 2.16 -0.63 -24.62
CA LYS A 67 0.83 -1.24 -24.48
C LYS A 67 -0.23 -0.21 -24.83
N SER A 68 -1.24 -0.62 -25.59
CA SER A 68 -2.36 0.25 -25.95
C SER A 68 -3.25 0.60 -24.75
N ASP A 69 -3.91 1.75 -24.83
CA ASP A 69 -4.85 2.20 -23.79
C ASP A 69 -5.98 1.20 -23.56
N LYS A 70 -6.50 0.61 -24.63
CA LYS A 70 -7.51 -0.45 -24.55
C LYS A 70 -6.99 -1.66 -23.75
N HIS A 71 -5.73 -2.03 -23.89
CA HIS A 71 -5.14 -3.09 -23.08
C HIS A 71 -5.08 -2.69 -21.61
N MET A 72 -4.57 -1.49 -21.31
CA MET A 72 -4.41 -1.00 -19.95
C MET A 72 -5.75 -0.75 -19.23
N GLU A 73 -6.79 -0.38 -19.97
CA GLU A 73 -8.14 -0.26 -19.44
C GLU A 73 -8.68 -1.60 -18.94
N ARG A 74 -8.42 -2.71 -19.65
CA ARG A 74 -8.80 -4.05 -19.17
C ARG A 74 -8.05 -4.44 -17.89
N VAL A 75 -6.76 -4.13 -17.82
CA VAL A 75 -5.94 -4.38 -16.61
C VAL A 75 -6.50 -3.59 -15.44
N LYS A 76 -6.80 -2.30 -15.64
CA LYS A 76 -7.40 -1.44 -14.62
C LYS A 76 -8.75 -1.97 -14.14
N ARG A 77 -9.62 -2.40 -15.07
CA ARG A 77 -10.92 -3.03 -14.73
C ARG A 77 -10.74 -4.28 -13.88
N LYS A 78 -9.75 -5.12 -14.17
CA LYS A 78 -9.44 -6.32 -13.36
C LYS A 78 -9.01 -5.95 -11.94
N ILE A 79 -8.08 -5.01 -11.79
CA ILE A 79 -7.60 -4.54 -10.47
C ILE A 79 -8.75 -3.99 -9.63
N ILE A 80 -9.61 -3.15 -10.22
CA ILE A 80 -10.77 -2.58 -9.52
C ILE A 80 -11.75 -3.70 -9.11
N GLY A 81 -12.01 -4.66 -10.00
CA GLY A 81 -12.87 -5.81 -9.72
C GLY A 81 -12.37 -6.65 -8.54
N GLU A 82 -11.07 -6.92 -8.48
CA GLU A 82 -10.43 -7.66 -7.38
C GLU A 82 -10.54 -6.89 -6.05
N GLN A 83 -10.27 -5.58 -6.06
CA GLN A 83 -10.43 -4.72 -4.87
C GLN A 83 -11.88 -4.71 -4.36
N GLN A 84 -12.86 -4.61 -5.25
CA GLN A 84 -14.28 -4.67 -4.90
C GLN A 84 -14.69 -6.04 -4.35
N ALA A 85 -14.15 -7.13 -4.89
CA ALA A 85 -14.41 -8.47 -4.39
C ALA A 85 -13.88 -8.68 -2.97
N ILE A 86 -12.66 -8.21 -2.69
CA ILE A 86 -12.04 -8.25 -1.35
C ILE A 86 -12.86 -7.41 -0.37
N ALA A 87 -13.13 -6.15 -0.69
CA ALA A 87 -13.93 -5.26 0.15
C ALA A 87 -15.33 -5.82 0.41
N GLY A 88 -15.96 -6.43 -0.61
CA GLY A 88 -17.24 -7.12 -0.46
C GLY A 88 -17.16 -8.32 0.49
N ALA A 89 -16.08 -9.10 0.45
CA ALA A 89 -15.88 -10.24 1.35
C ALA A 89 -15.69 -9.79 2.81
N GLU A 90 -14.89 -8.74 3.03
CA GLU A 90 -14.69 -8.13 4.35
C GLU A 90 -15.99 -7.56 4.92
N GLN A 91 -16.75 -6.84 4.09
CA GLN A 91 -18.04 -6.29 4.49
C GLN A 91 -19.04 -7.39 4.84
N ARG A 92 -19.10 -8.47 4.07
CA ARG A 92 -19.93 -9.66 4.41
C ARG A 92 -19.49 -10.28 5.73
N ARG A 93 -18.19 -10.41 5.99
CA ARG A 93 -17.67 -10.92 7.28
C ARG A 93 -18.09 -10.02 8.44
N LYS A 94 -17.94 -8.69 8.29
CA LYS A 94 -18.36 -7.71 9.29
C LYS A 94 -19.86 -7.79 9.57
N GLN A 95 -20.69 -7.89 8.53
CA GLN A 95 -22.14 -8.05 8.68
C GLN A 95 -22.51 -9.34 9.40
N ARG A 96 -21.84 -10.46 9.11
CA ARG A 96 -22.07 -11.73 9.84
C ARG A 96 -21.73 -11.60 11.33
N THR A 97 -20.59 -10.99 11.66
CA THR A 97 -20.19 -10.74 13.05
C THR A 97 -21.18 -9.82 13.76
N ALA A 98 -21.60 -8.73 13.11
CA ALA A 98 -22.58 -7.81 13.66
C ALA A 98 -23.93 -8.49 13.93
N LYS A 99 -24.40 -9.35 13.01
CA LYS A 99 -25.62 -10.15 13.23
C LYS A 99 -25.46 -11.13 14.38
N LYS A 100 -24.32 -11.82 14.47
CA LYS A 100 -24.05 -12.81 15.53
C LYS A 100 -24.02 -12.18 16.93
N PHE A 101 -23.38 -11.02 17.08
CA PHE A 101 -23.19 -10.38 18.39
C PHE A 101 -24.16 -9.24 18.67
N GLY A 102 -25.02 -8.87 17.72
CA GLY A 102 -25.89 -7.69 17.83
C GLY A 102 -26.75 -7.67 19.10
N LYS A 103 -27.39 -8.81 19.44
CA LYS A 103 -28.20 -8.92 20.66
C LYS A 103 -27.36 -8.80 21.93
N ALA A 104 -26.19 -9.45 21.97
CA ALA A 104 -25.30 -9.39 23.12
C ALA A 104 -24.77 -7.97 23.34
N VAL A 105 -24.37 -7.28 22.26
CA VAL A 105 -23.93 -5.88 22.28
C VAL A 105 -25.05 -4.95 22.78
N GLN A 106 -26.29 -5.17 22.32
CA GLN A 106 -27.44 -4.36 22.77
C GLN A 106 -27.71 -4.52 24.27
N VAL A 107 -27.66 -5.76 24.78
CA VAL A 107 -27.84 -6.05 26.22
C VAL A 107 -26.71 -5.42 27.03
N ALA A 108 -25.45 -5.65 26.65
CA ALA A 108 -24.28 -5.10 27.33
C ALA A 108 -24.33 -3.56 27.39
N LYS A 109 -24.66 -2.91 26.26
CA LYS A 109 -24.78 -1.44 26.19
C LYS A 109 -25.91 -0.89 27.07
N THR A 110 -27.00 -1.64 27.23
CA THR A 110 -28.10 -1.25 28.13
C THR A 110 -27.69 -1.37 29.59
N GLN A 111 -26.99 -2.45 29.95
CA GLN A 111 -26.46 -2.65 31.30
C GLN A 111 -25.41 -1.60 31.66
N GLU A 112 -24.48 -1.29 30.75
CA GLU A 112 -23.47 -0.24 30.91
C GLU A 112 -24.12 1.12 31.16
N ARG A 113 -25.10 1.52 30.34
CA ARG A 113 -25.85 2.76 30.54
C ARG A 113 -26.56 2.82 31.89
N ALA A 114 -27.14 1.71 32.34
CA ALA A 114 -27.79 1.64 33.64
C ALA A 114 -26.79 1.77 34.80
N GLN A 115 -25.63 1.11 34.70
CA GLN A 115 -24.55 1.25 35.69
C GLN A 115 -23.99 2.66 35.71
N GLN A 116 -23.79 3.28 34.55
CA GLN A 116 -23.28 4.65 34.45
C GLN A 116 -24.24 5.66 35.09
N ARG A 117 -25.54 5.57 34.81
CA ARG A 117 -26.56 6.39 35.49
C ARG A 117 -26.53 6.21 37.01
N LYS A 118 -26.40 4.98 37.50
CA LYS A 118 -26.29 4.72 38.95
C LYS A 118 -25.05 5.39 39.55
N ARG A 119 -23.90 5.31 38.88
CA ARG A 119 -22.64 5.95 39.33
C ARG A 119 -22.76 7.47 39.35
N GLU A 120 -23.36 8.08 38.34
CA GLU A 120 -23.60 9.52 38.26
C GLU A 120 -24.55 10.01 39.35
N ILE A 121 -25.65 9.29 39.62
CA ILE A 121 -26.55 9.64 40.73
C ILE A 121 -25.80 9.54 42.05
N ALA A 122 -25.02 8.47 42.27
CA ALA A 122 -24.25 8.29 43.51
C ALA A 122 -23.23 9.43 43.72
N SER A 123 -22.53 9.89 42.67
CA SER A 123 -21.56 10.99 42.78
C SER A 123 -22.22 12.34 43.08
N VAL A 124 -23.37 12.64 42.48
CA VAL A 124 -24.14 13.85 42.79
C VAL A 124 -24.68 13.80 44.22
N THR A 125 -25.14 12.63 44.68
CA THR A 125 -25.69 12.47 46.04
C THR A 125 -24.61 12.59 47.11
N SER A 126 -23.41 12.07 46.87
CA SER A 126 -22.28 12.24 47.79
C SER A 126 -21.74 13.67 47.81
N ALA A 127 -21.77 14.38 46.68
CA ALA A 127 -21.42 15.79 46.60
C ALA A 127 -22.43 16.70 47.32
N ARG A 128 -23.73 16.34 47.33
CA ARG A 128 -24.78 17.04 48.10
C ARG A 128 -24.73 16.80 49.62
N LYS A 129 -24.02 15.77 50.07
CA LYS A 129 -23.87 15.41 51.50
C LYS A 129 -22.64 16.03 52.16
N LYS A 130 -21.75 16.64 51.38
CA LYS A 130 -20.72 17.57 51.86
C LYS A 130 -21.28 18.99 51.83
#